data_AF-A0A2K9NN39-F1
#
_entry.id   AF-A0A2K9NN39-F1
#
_cell.length_a   1.000
_cell.length_b   1.000
_cell.length_c   1.000
_cell.angle_alpha   90.00
_cell.angle_beta   90.00
_cell.angle_gamma   90.00
#
_symmetry.space_group_name_H-M   'P 1'
#
loop_
_entity.id
_entity.type
_entity.pdbx_description
1 polymer ?
#
loop_
_entity_poly.entity_id
_entity_poly.type
_entity_poly.pdbx_seq_one_letter_code
_entity_poly.pdbx_strand_id
1 'polypeptide(L)'
;MYNQFTKYLSLMLFLAGISIIAKAEIKSPNYDFNLAVIESFFPGKGIEEARKDKAIKSDIFEDNGNIKIWRFKVNKKSYILDIYAQVKDDKITDMYVRLPQHFSHDQVLADLQKRYKKQDKYVNKDMSSLYVWMNRDGNNVIYHGSCSITCFPMFVEVVSTDKTVTPLYQKLNEALPKW
;
A
#
# COMPACT_ATOMS: atom_id res chain seq x y z
N MET A 1 -3.47 47.07 47.99
CA MET A 1 -2.91 46.84 46.63
C MET A 1 -2.15 45.52 46.49
N TYR A 2 -1.48 44.99 47.52
CA TYR A 2 -0.70 43.75 47.45
C TYR A 2 -1.50 42.48 47.04
N ASN A 3 -2.78 42.41 47.43
CA ASN A 3 -3.63 41.21 47.25
C ASN A 3 -4.23 41.05 45.84
N GLN A 4 -4.15 42.10 45.00
CA GLN A 4 -4.57 42.02 43.59
C GLN A 4 -3.42 41.48 42.73
N PHE A 5 -2.20 41.92 43.00
CA PHE A 5 -1.01 41.55 42.21
C PHE A 5 -0.67 40.06 42.32
N THR A 6 -0.80 39.47 43.51
CA THR A 6 -0.60 38.02 43.73
C THR A 6 -1.66 37.17 43.03
N LYS A 7 -2.90 37.66 42.88
CA LYS A 7 -3.95 36.95 42.14
C LYS A 7 -3.67 36.90 40.64
N TYR A 8 -3.20 38.01 40.06
CA TYR A 8 -2.82 38.05 38.64
C TYR A 8 -1.58 37.21 38.35
N LEU A 9 -0.60 37.19 39.27
CA LEU A 9 0.61 36.37 39.14
C LEU A 9 0.30 34.87 39.20
N SER A 10 -0.54 34.44 40.15
CA SER A 10 -1.01 33.04 40.21
C SER A 10 -1.84 32.64 38.99
N LEU A 11 -2.66 33.54 38.45
CA LEU A 11 -3.44 33.28 37.23
C LEU A 11 -2.55 33.15 35.99
N MET A 12 -1.50 33.98 35.87
CA MET A 12 -0.53 33.86 34.77
C MET A 12 0.32 32.59 34.86
N LEU A 13 0.76 32.21 36.06
CA LEU A 13 1.48 30.94 36.28
C LEU A 13 0.62 29.72 35.96
N PHE A 14 -0.68 29.78 36.28
CA PHE A 14 -1.63 28.72 35.93
C PHE A 14 -1.85 28.61 34.41
N LEU A 15 -2.00 29.74 33.71
CA LEU A 15 -2.18 29.76 32.26
C LEU A 15 -0.92 29.29 31.50
N ALA A 16 0.28 29.63 31.98
CA ALA A 16 1.54 29.17 31.40
C ALA A 16 1.77 27.65 31.60
N GLY A 17 1.26 27.07 32.69
CA GLY A 17 1.32 25.62 32.93
C GLY A 17 0.46 24.80 31.96
N ILE A 18 -0.68 25.35 31.50
CA ILE A 18 -1.59 24.66 30.57
C ILE A 18 -0.96 24.51 29.17
N SER A 19 -0.14 25.47 28.76
CA SER A 19 0.51 25.48 27.43
C SER A 19 1.53 24.35 27.24
N ILE A 20 2.09 23.80 28.32
CA ILE A 20 3.14 22.77 28.27
C ILE A 20 2.53 21.35 28.16
N ILE A 21 1.26 21.16 28.55
CA ILE A 21 0.60 19.85 28.58
C ILE A 21 -0.08 19.53 27.24
N ALA A 22 -0.37 20.54 26.41
CA ALA A 22 -1.04 20.36 25.12
C ALA A 22 -0.04 20.10 23.97
N LYS A 23 0.69 18.98 24.01
CA LYS A 23 1.31 18.45 22.80
C LYS A 23 0.22 17.77 21.96
N ALA A 24 -0.39 18.53 21.06
CA ALA A 24 -1.29 17.95 20.07
C ALA A 24 -0.49 17.03 19.14
N GLU A 25 -0.59 15.71 19.37
CA GLU A 25 -0.07 14.72 18.46
C GLU A 25 -0.96 14.72 17.21
N ILE A 26 -0.46 15.27 16.11
CA ILE A 26 -1.12 15.17 14.81
C ILE A 26 -1.01 13.72 14.36
N LYS A 27 -2.01 12.91 14.71
CA LYS A 27 -2.13 11.56 14.16
C LYS A 27 -2.47 11.71 12.68
N SER A 28 -1.64 11.12 11.82
CA SER A 28 -1.99 10.98 10.41
C SER A 28 -3.38 10.35 10.30
N PRO A 29 -4.21 10.74 9.32
CA PRO A 29 -5.51 10.13 9.14
C PRO A 29 -5.34 8.61 9.15
N ASN A 30 -6.12 7.91 9.97
CA ASN A 30 -5.94 6.48 10.13
C ASN A 30 -6.39 5.78 8.84
N TYR A 31 -5.44 5.54 7.94
CA TYR A 31 -5.71 4.90 6.67
C TYR A 31 -5.82 3.37 6.80
N ASP A 32 -5.55 2.76 7.97
CA ASP A 32 -5.75 1.33 8.29
C ASP A 32 -5.38 0.37 7.14
N PHE A 33 -4.43 0.74 6.28
CA PHE A 33 -3.99 -0.13 5.19
C PHE A 33 -3.00 -1.13 5.75
N ASN A 34 -3.22 -2.39 5.40
CA ASN A 34 -2.27 -3.47 5.62
C ASN A 34 -2.42 -4.49 4.48
N LEU A 35 -1.43 -5.37 4.35
CA LEU A 35 -1.42 -6.36 3.27
C LEU A 35 -2.60 -7.34 3.31
N ALA A 36 -3.25 -7.55 4.47
CA ALA A 36 -4.39 -8.46 4.57
C ALA A 36 -5.57 -8.02 3.70
N VAL A 37 -5.68 -6.73 3.39
CA VAL A 37 -6.72 -6.20 2.47
C VAL A 37 -6.59 -6.76 1.06
N ILE A 38 -5.37 -7.10 0.63
CA ILE A 38 -5.08 -7.56 -0.74
C ILE A 38 -4.73 -9.05 -0.83
N GLU A 39 -4.72 -9.79 0.28
CA GLU A 39 -4.32 -11.20 0.34
C GLU A 39 -5.20 -12.16 -0.45
N SER A 40 -6.51 -11.90 -0.51
CA SER A 40 -7.46 -12.72 -1.29
C SER A 40 -7.19 -12.66 -2.79
N PHE A 41 -6.41 -11.68 -3.24
CA PHE A 41 -6.02 -11.48 -4.63
C PHE A 41 -4.66 -12.08 -4.96
N PHE A 42 -3.94 -12.68 -4.00
CA PHE A 42 -2.60 -13.18 -4.27
C PHE A 42 -2.60 -14.36 -5.26
N PRO A 43 -1.50 -14.59 -6.00
CA PRO A 43 -1.39 -15.74 -6.89
C PRO A 43 -1.66 -17.07 -6.18
N GLY A 44 -2.26 -18.00 -6.91
CA GLY A 44 -2.71 -19.30 -6.40
C GLY A 44 -4.12 -19.28 -5.79
N LYS A 45 -4.65 -18.10 -5.45
CA LYS A 45 -6.04 -17.96 -4.99
C LYS A 45 -7.03 -18.10 -6.15
N GLY A 46 -8.22 -18.60 -5.85
CA GLY A 46 -9.30 -18.70 -6.81
C GLY A 46 -9.99 -17.35 -7.00
N ILE A 47 -10.43 -17.04 -8.21
CA ILE A 47 -11.07 -15.76 -8.51
C ILE A 47 -12.36 -15.51 -7.71
N GLU A 48 -13.07 -16.59 -7.37
CA GLU A 48 -14.27 -16.53 -6.53
C GLU A 48 -13.94 -16.16 -5.08
N GLU A 49 -12.76 -16.52 -4.56
CA GLU A 49 -12.32 -16.10 -3.22
C GLU A 49 -12.18 -14.57 -3.13
N ALA A 50 -11.64 -13.95 -4.18
CA ALA A 50 -11.53 -12.51 -4.31
C ALA A 50 -12.89 -11.78 -4.41
N ARG A 51 -13.97 -12.48 -4.82
CA ARG A 51 -15.33 -11.93 -4.96
C ARG A 51 -16.25 -12.17 -3.76
N LYS A 52 -15.80 -12.91 -2.74
CA LYS A 52 -16.64 -13.27 -1.59
C LYS A 52 -17.19 -12.05 -0.85
N ASP A 53 -16.39 -10.98 -0.76
CA ASP A 53 -16.80 -9.76 -0.10
C ASP A 53 -17.67 -8.91 -1.03
N LYS A 54 -18.95 -8.74 -0.66
CA LYS A 54 -19.93 -7.96 -1.41
C LYS A 54 -19.58 -6.47 -1.53
N ALA A 55 -18.66 -5.95 -0.69
CA ALA A 55 -18.16 -4.59 -0.80
C ALA A 55 -17.17 -4.39 -1.97
N ILE A 56 -16.70 -5.49 -2.57
CA ILE A 56 -15.77 -5.50 -3.69
C ILE A 56 -16.57 -5.54 -4.98
N LYS A 57 -16.42 -4.50 -5.80
CA LYS A 57 -16.97 -4.48 -7.17
C LYS A 57 -15.91 -5.01 -8.11
N SER A 58 -16.30 -5.81 -9.11
CA SER A 58 -15.35 -6.35 -10.10
C SER A 58 -15.89 -6.27 -11.52
N ASP A 59 -15.00 -6.01 -12.46
CA ASP A 59 -15.27 -6.05 -13.90
C ASP A 59 -14.09 -6.69 -14.65
N ILE A 60 -14.35 -7.19 -15.86
CA ILE A 60 -13.29 -7.67 -16.75
C ILE A 60 -12.66 -6.45 -17.42
N PHE A 61 -11.38 -6.22 -17.13
CA PHE A 61 -10.59 -5.15 -17.73
C PHE A 61 -10.10 -5.55 -19.13
N GLU A 62 -9.69 -6.81 -19.29
CA GLU A 62 -9.21 -7.37 -20.56
C GLU A 62 -9.51 -8.87 -20.63
N ASP A 63 -9.92 -9.38 -21.80
CA ASP A 63 -10.19 -10.81 -22.04
C ASP A 63 -9.41 -11.28 -23.28
N ASN A 64 -8.38 -12.10 -23.06
CA ASN A 64 -7.59 -12.75 -24.11
C ASN A 64 -7.90 -14.25 -24.20
N GLY A 65 -9.12 -14.66 -23.87
CA GLY A 65 -9.55 -16.06 -23.86
C GLY A 65 -9.09 -16.79 -22.59
N ASN A 66 -7.95 -17.48 -22.66
CA ASN A 66 -7.44 -18.30 -21.55
C ASN A 66 -6.86 -17.48 -20.40
N ILE A 67 -6.57 -16.20 -20.65
CA ILE A 67 -6.07 -15.26 -19.65
C ILE A 67 -6.98 -14.04 -19.64
N LYS A 68 -7.48 -13.70 -18.46
CA LYS A 68 -8.34 -12.53 -18.23
C LYS A 68 -7.71 -11.63 -17.20
N ILE A 69 -7.78 -10.33 -17.42
CA ILE A 69 -7.41 -9.33 -16.41
C ILE A 69 -8.71 -8.82 -15.80
N TRP A 70 -8.87 -9.05 -14.51
CA TRP A 70 -9.97 -8.54 -13.72
C TRP A 70 -9.54 -7.29 -12.99
N ARG A 71 -10.41 -6.29 -12.97
CA ARG A 71 -10.28 -5.13 -12.10
C ARG A 71 -11.24 -5.27 -10.93
N PHE A 72 -10.71 -5.07 -9.73
CA PHE A 72 -11.44 -5.08 -8.48
C PHE A 72 -11.32 -3.72 -7.81
N LYS A 73 -12.46 -3.17 -7.42
CA LYS A 73 -12.54 -1.92 -6.65
C LYS A 73 -12.94 -2.24 -5.22
N VAL A 74 -11.97 -2.16 -4.31
CA VAL A 74 -12.15 -2.37 -2.87
C VAL A 74 -12.43 -1.02 -2.22
N ASN A 75 -13.67 -0.81 -1.78
CA ASN A 75 -14.08 0.42 -1.11
C ASN A 75 -13.91 0.26 0.41
N LYS A 76 -13.03 1.06 1.01
CA LYS A 76 -12.92 1.21 2.47
C LYS A 76 -13.43 2.59 2.86
N LYS A 77 -13.64 2.81 4.17
CA LYS A 77 -14.17 4.07 4.68
C LYS A 77 -13.28 5.28 4.35
N SER A 78 -11.96 5.07 4.29
CA SER A 78 -10.95 6.13 4.15
C SER A 78 -10.26 6.15 2.78
N TYR A 79 -10.45 5.13 1.93
CA TYR A 79 -9.79 5.02 0.63
C TYR A 79 -10.48 4.00 -0.29
N ILE A 80 -10.12 4.05 -1.57
CA ILE A 80 -10.52 3.07 -2.59
C ILE A 80 -9.24 2.49 -3.19
N LEU A 81 -9.17 1.16 -3.31
CA LEU A 81 -8.08 0.47 -4.02
C LEU A 81 -8.59 -0.11 -5.33
N ASP A 82 -7.84 0.15 -6.40
CA ASP A 82 -8.00 -0.55 -7.67
C ASP A 82 -6.93 -1.64 -7.74
N ILE A 83 -7.40 -2.90 -7.68
CA ILE A 83 -6.58 -4.11 -7.73
C ILE A 83 -6.85 -4.79 -9.07
N TYR A 84 -5.79 -5.05 -9.82
CA TYR A 84 -5.83 -5.81 -11.06
C TYR A 84 -5.32 -7.21 -10.78
N ALA A 85 -6.07 -8.22 -11.20
CA ALA A 85 -5.65 -9.61 -11.06
C ALA A 85 -5.68 -10.30 -12.42
N GLN A 86 -4.57 -10.94 -12.79
CA GLN A 86 -4.51 -11.78 -13.97
C GLN A 86 -4.94 -13.19 -13.61
N VAL A 87 -5.96 -13.70 -14.28
CA VAL A 87 -6.58 -15.00 -14.01
C VAL A 87 -6.39 -15.92 -15.20
N LYS A 88 -5.93 -17.14 -14.91
CA LYS A 88 -5.79 -18.25 -15.85
C LYS A 88 -6.37 -19.49 -15.20
N ASP A 89 -7.26 -20.20 -15.89
CA ASP A 89 -7.93 -21.41 -15.38
C ASP A 89 -8.54 -21.19 -13.97
N ASP A 90 -9.27 -20.07 -13.81
CA ASP A 90 -9.91 -19.61 -12.56
C ASP A 90 -8.97 -19.33 -11.36
N LYS A 91 -7.65 -19.40 -11.58
CA LYS A 91 -6.64 -19.08 -10.58
C LYS A 91 -5.95 -17.76 -10.89
N ILE A 92 -5.71 -16.99 -9.84
CA ILE A 92 -4.92 -15.77 -9.95
C ILE A 92 -3.45 -16.16 -10.16
N THR A 93 -2.82 -15.54 -11.15
CA THR A 93 -1.42 -15.74 -11.51
C THR A 93 -0.57 -14.49 -11.23
N ASP A 94 -1.22 -13.34 -11.17
CA ASP A 94 -0.59 -12.05 -10.90
C ASP A 94 -1.60 -11.12 -10.24
N MET A 95 -1.14 -10.30 -9.32
CA MET A 95 -1.88 -9.26 -8.64
C MET A 95 -1.07 -7.98 -8.66
N TYR A 96 -1.68 -6.92 -9.16
CA TYR A 96 -1.13 -5.57 -9.17
C TYR A 96 -2.10 -4.63 -8.49
N VAL A 97 -1.65 -3.90 -7.46
CA VAL A 97 -2.45 -2.88 -6.79
C VAL A 97 -1.76 -1.52 -6.87
N ARG A 98 -2.46 -0.53 -7.42
CA ARG A 98 -2.00 0.86 -7.35
C ARG A 98 -2.36 1.43 -5.98
N LEU A 99 -1.35 1.94 -5.27
CA LEU A 99 -1.50 2.46 -3.93
C LEU A 99 -1.80 3.98 -3.99
N PRO A 100 -2.73 4.49 -3.16
CA PRO A 100 -2.95 5.92 -3.05
C PRO A 100 -1.69 6.64 -2.56
N GLN A 101 -1.35 7.78 -3.17
CA GLN A 101 -0.13 8.52 -2.86
C GLN A 101 -0.07 9.04 -1.42
N HIS A 102 -1.22 9.20 -0.75
CA HIS A 102 -1.27 9.64 0.64
C HIS A 102 -0.97 8.52 1.65
N PHE A 103 -0.78 7.27 1.20
CA PHE A 103 -0.34 6.19 2.08
C PHE A 103 1.11 6.39 2.51
N SER A 104 1.44 5.92 3.72
CA SER A 104 2.81 5.95 4.21
C SER A 104 3.64 4.87 3.50
N HIS A 105 4.67 5.30 2.78
CA HIS A 105 5.68 4.40 2.21
C HIS A 105 6.27 3.46 3.27
N ASP A 106 6.64 4.00 4.43
CA ASP A 106 7.32 3.25 5.48
C ASP A 106 6.41 2.19 6.11
N GLN A 107 5.12 2.48 6.28
CA GLN A 107 4.15 1.49 6.78
C GLN A 107 3.98 0.34 5.77
N VAL A 108 3.81 0.65 4.48
CA VAL A 108 3.68 -0.37 3.43
C VAL A 108 4.94 -1.23 3.35
N LEU A 109 6.12 -0.60 3.35
CA LEU A 109 7.40 -1.30 3.32
C LEU A 109 7.61 -2.17 4.56
N ALA A 110 7.29 -1.65 5.75
CA ALA A 110 7.40 -2.40 7.00
C ALA A 110 6.48 -3.62 7.01
N ASP A 111 5.25 -3.51 6.50
CA ASP A 111 4.33 -4.65 6.37
C ASP A 111 4.86 -5.70 5.40
N LEU A 112 5.39 -5.28 4.25
CA LEU A 112 6.05 -6.18 3.30
C LEU A 112 7.25 -6.88 3.93
N GLN A 113 8.09 -6.16 4.65
CA GLN A 113 9.27 -6.73 5.34
C GLN A 113 8.88 -7.63 6.51
N LYS A 114 7.78 -7.35 7.21
CA LYS A 114 7.26 -8.23 8.26
C LYS A 114 6.90 -9.60 7.68
N ARG A 115 6.26 -9.61 6.51
CA ARG A 115 5.83 -10.82 5.81
C ARG A 115 7.00 -11.55 5.11
N TYR A 116 7.73 -10.84 4.25
CA TYR A 116 8.70 -11.43 3.32
C TYR A 116 10.15 -11.27 3.75
N LYS A 117 10.39 -10.70 4.94
CA LYS A 117 11.71 -10.33 5.46
C LYS A 117 12.39 -9.30 4.55
N LYS A 118 13.71 -9.21 4.63
CA LYS A 118 14.49 -8.29 3.81
C LYS A 118 14.35 -8.65 2.31
N GLN A 119 14.25 -7.62 1.48
CA GLN A 119 14.23 -7.72 0.03
C GLN A 119 15.56 -8.27 -0.52
N ASP A 120 15.49 -8.96 -1.66
CA ASP A 120 16.68 -9.50 -2.32
C ASP A 120 17.37 -8.44 -3.17
N LYS A 121 16.58 -7.55 -3.79
CA LYS A 121 17.10 -6.43 -4.57
C LYS A 121 16.44 -5.12 -4.16
N TYR A 122 17.23 -4.06 -4.22
CA TYR A 122 16.78 -2.69 -4.01
C TYR A 122 17.53 -1.77 -4.97
N VAL A 123 16.79 -0.90 -5.64
CA VAL A 123 17.33 0.19 -6.46
C VAL A 123 16.66 1.48 -6.04
N ASN A 124 17.44 2.53 -5.91
CA ASN A 124 16.95 3.90 -5.78
C ASN A 124 17.67 4.76 -6.80
N LYS A 125 16.94 5.24 -7.80
CA LYS A 125 17.46 6.00 -8.92
C LYS A 125 16.36 6.88 -9.48
N ASP A 126 16.71 8.09 -9.93
CA ASP A 126 15.81 9.00 -10.64
C ASP A 126 14.49 9.25 -9.88
N MET A 127 14.59 9.52 -8.57
CA MET A 127 13.43 9.73 -7.69
C MET A 127 12.50 8.52 -7.58
N SER A 128 13.02 7.31 -7.77
CA SER A 128 12.25 6.08 -7.77
C SER A 128 12.96 4.99 -6.97
N SER A 129 12.25 4.41 -6.01
CA SER A 129 12.70 3.29 -5.17
C SER A 129 11.97 2.02 -5.56
N LEU A 130 12.71 0.98 -5.93
CA LEU A 130 12.20 -0.33 -6.30
C LEU A 130 12.74 -1.39 -5.35
N TYR A 131 11.83 -2.13 -4.71
CA TYR A 131 12.14 -3.23 -3.79
C TYR A 131 11.62 -4.52 -4.39
N VAL A 132 12.45 -5.56 -4.44
CA VAL A 132 12.08 -6.85 -5.05
C VAL A 132 12.45 -8.00 -4.14
N TRP A 133 11.47 -8.87 -3.89
CA TRP A 133 11.64 -10.17 -3.26
C TRP A 133 11.39 -11.25 -4.31
N MET A 134 12.35 -12.14 -4.50
CA MET A 134 12.30 -13.20 -5.49
C MET A 134 11.92 -14.53 -4.83
N ASN A 135 11.10 -15.33 -5.51
CA ASN A 135 10.74 -16.70 -5.10
C ASN A 135 10.26 -16.83 -3.64
N ARG A 136 9.49 -15.85 -3.14
CA ARG A 136 8.82 -15.94 -1.83
C ARG A 136 7.49 -16.67 -2.01
N ASP A 137 7.38 -17.86 -1.42
CA ASP A 137 6.19 -18.71 -1.51
C ASP A 137 5.75 -18.99 -2.97
N GLY A 138 6.72 -19.15 -3.88
CA GLY A 138 6.46 -19.36 -5.31
C GLY A 138 6.12 -18.09 -6.10
N ASN A 139 6.28 -16.91 -5.51
CA ASN A 139 5.98 -15.62 -6.12
C ASN A 139 7.17 -14.66 -6.10
N ASN A 140 7.20 -13.74 -7.06
CA ASN A 140 8.01 -12.53 -6.97
C ASN A 140 7.12 -11.39 -6.47
N VAL A 141 7.65 -10.61 -5.52
CA VAL A 141 6.97 -9.45 -4.95
C VAL A 141 7.75 -8.21 -5.36
N ILE A 142 7.06 -7.25 -5.93
CA ILE A 142 7.62 -5.98 -6.39
C ILE A 142 6.89 -4.86 -5.66
N TYR A 143 7.65 -3.96 -5.04
CA TYR A 143 7.11 -2.74 -4.45
C TYR A 143 7.84 -1.54 -5.02
N HIS A 144 7.07 -0.59 -5.52
CA HIS A 144 7.57 0.64 -6.11
C HIS A 144 7.11 1.85 -5.29
N GLY A 145 8.05 2.73 -4.99
CA GLY A 145 7.82 4.04 -4.40
C GLY A 145 8.44 5.14 -5.23
N SER A 146 7.74 6.27 -5.36
CA SER A 146 8.26 7.50 -5.96
C SER A 146 8.77 8.42 -4.86
N CYS A 147 10.06 8.74 -4.90
CA CYS A 147 10.79 9.45 -3.85
C CYS A 147 11.30 10.80 -4.34
N SER A 148 10.66 11.88 -3.91
CA SER A 148 11.14 13.25 -4.13
C SER A 148 11.87 13.75 -2.87
N ILE A 149 11.33 14.76 -2.18
CA ILE A 149 11.70 15.10 -0.79
C ILE A 149 11.13 14.05 0.17
N THR A 150 9.92 13.56 -0.12
CA THR A 150 9.26 12.47 0.58
C THR A 150 8.99 11.31 -0.38
N CYS A 151 8.92 10.09 0.15
CA CYS A 151 8.57 8.89 -0.61
C CYS A 151 7.07 8.59 -0.50
N PHE A 152 6.45 8.35 -1.65
CA PHE A 152 5.06 7.95 -1.77
C PHE A 152 4.99 6.55 -2.38
N PRO A 153 4.14 5.65 -1.87
CA PRO A 153 3.93 4.36 -2.49
C PRO A 153 3.26 4.53 -3.85
N MET A 154 3.69 3.74 -4.84
CA MET A 154 3.12 3.73 -6.19
C MET A 154 2.29 2.47 -6.39
N PHE A 155 2.91 1.31 -6.24
CA PHE A 155 2.20 0.04 -6.39
C PHE A 155 2.89 -1.09 -5.63
N VAL A 156 2.12 -2.14 -5.35
CA VAL A 156 2.61 -3.46 -4.96
C VAL A 156 2.12 -4.46 -6.01
N GLU A 157 3.01 -5.36 -6.40
CA GLU A 157 2.69 -6.45 -7.30
C GLU A 157 3.21 -7.77 -6.72
N VAL A 158 2.39 -8.81 -6.85
CA VAL A 158 2.75 -10.18 -6.47
C VAL A 158 2.44 -11.06 -7.67
N VAL A 159 3.48 -11.52 -8.33
CA VAL A 159 3.39 -12.29 -9.57
C VAL A 159 3.93 -13.69 -9.35
N SER A 160 3.23 -14.70 -9.88
CA SER A 160 3.72 -16.08 -9.88
C SER A 160 5.07 -16.19 -10.57
N THR A 161 5.91 -17.10 -10.08
CA THR A 161 7.21 -17.44 -10.69
C THR A 161 7.07 -18.27 -11.98
N ASP A 162 5.85 -18.63 -12.37
CA ASP A 162 5.55 -19.26 -13.66
C ASP A 162 5.98 -18.35 -14.82
N LYS A 163 6.92 -18.84 -15.64
CA LYS A 163 7.48 -18.12 -16.79
C LYS A 163 6.46 -17.80 -17.89
N THR A 164 5.29 -18.43 -17.88
CA THR A 164 4.22 -18.15 -18.84
C THR A 164 3.42 -16.90 -18.50
N VAL A 165 3.65 -16.32 -17.32
CA VAL A 165 2.96 -15.13 -16.81
C VAL A 165 3.78 -13.90 -17.16
N THR A 166 3.24 -13.04 -18.01
CA THR A 166 3.77 -11.67 -18.20
C THR A 166 3.27 -10.79 -17.07
N PRO A 167 4.15 -10.13 -16.30
CA PRO A 167 3.75 -9.29 -15.18
C PRO A 167 2.83 -8.14 -15.57
N LEU A 168 1.87 -7.82 -14.71
CA LEU A 168 0.87 -6.78 -14.90
C LEU A 168 1.50 -5.39 -14.95
N TYR A 169 2.57 -5.10 -14.20
CA TYR A 169 3.24 -3.80 -14.31
C TYR A 169 3.71 -3.52 -15.76
N GLN A 170 4.14 -4.56 -16.49
CA GLN A 170 4.54 -4.42 -17.89
C GLN A 170 3.34 -4.18 -18.78
N LYS A 171 2.25 -4.95 -18.60
CA LYS A 171 1.02 -4.82 -19.38
C LYS A 171 0.33 -3.48 -19.17
N LEU A 172 0.38 -2.96 -17.95
CA LEU A 172 -0.20 -1.67 -17.57
C LEU A 172 0.74 -0.49 -17.90
N ASN A 173 1.87 -0.75 -18.57
CA ASN A 173 2.87 0.23 -18.99
C ASN A 173 3.43 1.08 -17.82
N GLU A 174 3.64 0.45 -16.67
CA GLU A 174 4.25 1.10 -15.51
C GLU A 174 5.76 1.26 -15.71
N ALA A 175 6.25 2.48 -15.49
CA ALA A 175 7.67 2.80 -15.63
C ALA A 175 8.44 2.37 -14.38
N LEU A 176 9.36 1.41 -14.53
CA LEU A 176 10.29 1.00 -13.48
C LEU A 176 11.69 1.62 -13.70
N PRO A 177 12.43 1.92 -12.61
CA PRO A 177 13.81 2.34 -12.71
C PRO A 177 14.65 1.20 -13.28
N LYS A 178 15.62 1.54 -14.15
CA LYS A 178 16.57 0.58 -14.70
C LYS A 178 17.55 0.12 -13.61
N TRP A 179 17.80 -1.19 -13.55
CA TRP A 179 18.83 -1.82 -12.72
C TRP A 179 20.23 -1.33 -13.09
#